data_AF-A0A944BQK4-F1
#
_entry.id   AF-A0A944BQK4-F1
#
_cell.length_a   1.000
_cell.length_b   1.000
_cell.length_c   1.000
_cell.angle_alpha   90.00
_cell.angle_beta   90.00
_cell.angle_gamma   90.00
#
_symmetry.space_group_name_H-M   'P 1'
#
loop_
_entity.id
_entity.type
_entity.pdbx_description
1 polymer ?
#
loop_
_entity_poly.entity_id
_entity_poly.type
_entity_poly.pdbx_seq_one_letter_code
_entity_poly.pdbx_strand_id
1 'polypeptide(L)'
;PLYLGIKAVITKSFARIHCANLINAGILPLNFANADDYDKIDQGDELALNNIRTAILNNETVYLENITKGEKYELKYDLSQRQKDIIVDGGLLNYTKENI
;
A
#
# COMPACT_ATOMS: atom_id res chain seq x y z
N PRO A 1 -3.60 10.99 -10.36
CA PRO A 1 -3.55 10.28 -9.05
C PRO A 1 -2.60 10.94 -8.02
N LEU A 2 -1.36 11.30 -8.40
CA LEU A 2 -0.36 11.91 -7.51
C LEU A 2 -0.80 13.26 -6.90
N TYR A 3 -1.60 14.05 -7.62
CA TYR A 3 -2.09 15.36 -7.16
C TYR A 3 -3.18 15.32 -6.07
N LEU A 4 -3.60 14.13 -5.63
CA LEU A 4 -4.66 13.94 -4.61
C LEU A 4 -4.11 13.45 -3.26
N GLY A 5 -2.80 13.32 -3.09
CA GLY A 5 -2.21 12.80 -1.85
C GLY A 5 -2.47 11.32 -1.59
N ILE A 6 -2.82 10.55 -2.63
CA ILE A 6 -3.05 9.10 -2.54
C ILE A 6 -1.72 8.40 -2.25
N LYS A 7 -1.62 7.76 -1.08
CA LYS A 7 -0.40 7.07 -0.62
C LYS A 7 -0.41 5.57 -0.90
N ALA A 8 -1.59 4.96 -0.99
CA ALA A 8 -1.76 3.53 -1.23
C ALA A 8 -3.03 3.25 -2.01
N VAL A 9 -3.05 2.13 -2.73
CA VAL A 9 -4.21 1.59 -3.42
C VAL A 9 -4.38 0.15 -2.96
N ILE A 10 -5.56 -0.19 -2.46
CA ILE A 10 -5.88 -1.52 -1.94
C ILE A 10 -6.92 -2.16 -2.86
N THR A 11 -6.67 -3.38 -3.32
CA THR A 11 -7.58 -4.08 -4.24
C THR A 11 -7.84 -5.53 -3.81
N LYS A 12 -8.94 -6.13 -4.28
CA LYS A 12 -9.14 -7.60 -4.16
C LYS A 12 -8.10 -8.37 -4.98
N SER A 13 -7.79 -7.87 -6.18
CA SER A 13 -6.73 -8.40 -7.05
C SER A 13 -6.33 -7.34 -8.09
N PHE A 14 -5.03 -7.22 -8.39
CA PHE A 14 -4.54 -6.37 -9.48
C PHE A 14 -4.41 -7.13 -10.79
N ALA A 15 -4.73 -6.46 -11.90
CA ALA A 15 -4.26 -6.87 -13.22
C ALA A 15 -2.75 -6.53 -13.36
N ARG A 16 -1.96 -7.51 -13.83
CA ARG A 16 -0.49 -7.60 -13.79
C ARG A 16 0.30 -6.37 -14.32
N ILE A 17 -0.30 -5.50 -15.14
CA ILE A 17 0.39 -4.35 -15.79
C ILE A 17 0.27 -3.04 -14.97
N HIS A 18 -0.64 -2.96 -13.99
CA HIS A 18 -0.89 -1.71 -13.26
C HIS A 18 0.03 -1.44 -12.05
N CYS A 19 0.70 -2.46 -11.49
CA CYS A 19 1.48 -2.30 -10.26
C CYS A 19 2.75 -1.44 -10.45
N ALA A 20 3.48 -1.62 -11.56
CA ALA A 20 4.74 -0.92 -11.78
C ALA A 20 4.56 0.61 -11.87
N ASN A 21 3.48 1.06 -12.49
CA ASN A 21 3.18 2.48 -12.62
C ASN A 21 2.81 3.12 -11.27
N LEU A 22 2.10 2.39 -10.41
CA LEU A 22 1.76 2.84 -9.06
C LEU A 22 3.02 3.03 -8.21
N ILE A 23 3.92 2.05 -8.24
CA ILE A 23 5.19 2.09 -7.48
C ILE A 23 6.07 3.26 -7.93
N ASN A 24 6.22 3.47 -9.25
CA ASN A 24 6.97 4.60 -9.78
C ASN A 24 6.37 5.95 -9.35
N ALA A 25 5.05 6.00 -9.18
CA ALA A 25 4.31 7.15 -8.68
C ALA A 25 4.39 7.31 -7.14
N GLY A 26 5.07 6.42 -6.41
CA GLY A 26 5.09 6.41 -4.95
C GLY A 26 3.79 5.93 -4.31
N ILE A 27 2.92 5.28 -5.08
CA ILE A 27 1.65 4.73 -4.61
C ILE A 27 1.87 3.25 -4.33
N LEU A 28 1.60 2.83 -3.09
CA LEU A 28 1.77 1.45 -2.67
C LEU A 28 0.60 0.58 -3.11
N PRO A 29 0.80 -0.43 -4.00
CA PRO A 29 -0.23 -1.40 -4.32
C PRO A 29 -0.30 -2.46 -3.21
N LEU A 30 -1.49 -2.61 -2.61
CA LEU A 30 -1.80 -3.62 -1.60
C LEU A 30 -2.98 -4.47 -2.06
N ASN A 31 -2.97 -5.73 -1.65
CA ASN A 31 -4.06 -6.65 -1.91
C ASN A 31 -4.63 -7.13 -0.58
N PHE A 32 -5.92 -7.35 -0.51
CA PHE A 32 -6.47 -8.10 0.62
C PHE A 32 -5.94 -9.54 0.61
N ALA A 33 -5.51 -10.02 1.77
CA ALA A 33 -5.17 -11.43 1.95
C ALA A 33 -6.39 -12.33 1.76
N ASN A 34 -7.56 -11.83 2.20
CA ASN A 34 -8.87 -12.42 2.00
C ASN A 34 -9.79 -11.44 1.25
N ALA A 35 -10.30 -11.85 0.08
CA ALA A 35 -11.14 -11.00 -0.74
C ALA A 35 -12.48 -10.61 -0.08
N ASP A 36 -12.97 -11.42 0.87
CA ASP A 36 -14.22 -11.19 1.59
C ASP A 36 -14.10 -10.02 2.58
N ASP A 37 -12.89 -9.66 3.00
CA ASP A 37 -12.66 -8.55 3.93
C ASP A 37 -12.97 -7.19 3.29
N TYR A 38 -12.84 -7.08 1.97
CA TYR A 38 -13.25 -5.87 1.25
C TYR A 38 -14.77 -5.66 1.34
N ASP A 39 -15.57 -6.72 1.29
CA ASP A 39 -17.03 -6.60 1.34
C ASP A 39 -17.54 -6.18 2.73
N LYS A 40 -16.64 -6.17 3.74
CA LYS A 40 -16.91 -5.63 5.08
C LYS A 40 -16.60 -4.14 5.19
N ILE A 41 -15.94 -3.52 4.21
CA ILE A 41 -15.59 -2.11 4.24
C ILE A 41 -16.66 -1.31 3.49
N ASP A 42 -17.27 -0.36 4.19
CA ASP A 42 -18.28 0.51 3.61
C ASP A 42 -17.69 1.86 3.18
N GLN A 43 -18.34 2.48 2.19
CA GLN A 43 -17.98 3.83 1.81
C GLN A 43 -18.22 4.80 2.98
N GLY A 44 -17.18 5.54 3.36
CA GLY A 44 -17.22 6.46 4.50
C GLY A 44 -16.55 5.91 5.77
N ASP A 45 -16.11 4.64 5.75
CA ASP A 45 -15.29 4.09 6.83
C ASP A 45 -13.93 4.80 6.91
N GLU A 46 -13.47 5.03 8.14
CA GLU A 46 -12.16 5.59 8.40
C GLU A 46 -11.15 4.46 8.53
N LEU A 47 -10.21 4.42 7.58
CA LEU A 47 -9.21 3.36 7.47
C LEU A 47 -7.82 3.90 7.82
N ALA A 48 -7.11 3.17 8.68
CA ALA A 48 -5.74 3.48 9.08
C ALA A 48 -4.77 2.37 8.67
N LEU A 49 -3.62 2.78 8.14
CA LEU A 49 -2.48 1.92 7.86
C LEU A 49 -1.35 2.33 8.79
N ASN A 50 -1.20 1.58 9.87
CA ASN A 50 -0.19 1.85 10.89
C ASN A 50 1.12 1.11 10.55
N ASN A 51 2.26 1.76 10.77
CA ASN A 51 3.61 1.18 10.65
C ASN A 51 3.97 0.55 9.30
N ILE A 52 3.35 1.00 8.20
CA ILE A 52 3.54 0.38 6.89
C ILE A 52 5.00 0.42 6.40
N ARG A 53 5.74 1.49 6.72
CA ARG A 53 7.16 1.64 6.37
C ARG A 53 8.00 0.52 6.99
N THR A 54 7.86 0.33 8.30
CA THR A 54 8.59 -0.71 9.04
C THR A 54 8.17 -2.09 8.59
N ALA A 55 6.87 -2.31 8.37
CA ALA A 55 6.36 -3.60 7.93
C ALA A 55 6.94 -4.02 6.57
N ILE A 56 7.00 -3.09 5.60
CA ILE A 56 7.58 -3.36 4.28
C ILE A 56 9.08 -3.65 4.37
N LEU A 57 9.82 -2.87 5.16
CA LEU A 57 11.27 -3.03 5.34
C LEU A 57 11.63 -4.36 6.01
N ASN A 58 10.81 -4.81 6.97
CA ASN A 58 11.04 -6.05 7.72
C ASN A 58 10.40 -7.29 7.08
N ASN A 59 9.75 -7.16 5.91
CA ASN A 59 8.92 -8.20 5.31
C ASN A 59 7.80 -8.71 6.24
N GLU A 60 7.27 -7.84 7.09
CA GLU A 60 6.15 -8.15 7.96
C GLU A 60 4.82 -7.95 7.22
N THR A 61 3.78 -8.56 7.78
CA THR A 61 2.40 -8.44 7.34
C THR A 61 1.86 -7.05 7.62
N VAL A 62 1.16 -6.46 6.65
CA VAL A 62 0.51 -5.15 6.81
C VAL A 62 -0.95 -5.37 7.20
N TYR A 63 -1.44 -4.60 8.16
CA TYR A 63 -2.85 -4.63 8.56
C TYR A 63 -3.51 -3.30 8.25
N LEU A 64 -4.68 -3.38 7.63
CA LEU A 64 -5.62 -2.28 7.47
C LEU A 64 -6.56 -2.26 8.66
N GLU A 65 -6.53 -1.20 9.45
CA GLU A 65 -7.40 -1.02 10.59
C GLU A 65 -8.59 -0.16 10.19
N ASN A 66 -9.79 -0.69 10.32
CA ASN A 66 -11.03 0.06 10.17
C ASN A 66 -11.40 0.65 11.52
N ILE A 67 -11.21 1.95 11.69
CA ILE A 67 -11.43 2.67 12.94
C ILE A 67 -12.93 2.76 13.26
N THR A 68 -13.77 2.92 12.24
CA THR A 68 -15.22 3.04 12.43
C THR A 68 -15.84 1.73 12.92
N LYS A 69 -15.29 0.58 12.49
CA LYS A 69 -15.79 -0.75 12.88
C LYS A 69 -14.96 -1.46 13.95
N GLY A 70 -13.73 -1.01 14.19
CA GLY A 70 -12.76 -1.69 15.07
C GLY A 70 -12.24 -3.01 14.50
N GLU A 71 -12.27 -3.18 13.18
CA GLU A 71 -11.83 -4.39 12.49
C GLU A 71 -10.41 -4.25 11.93
N LYS A 72 -9.71 -5.37 11.75
CA LYS A 72 -8.39 -5.42 11.12
C LYS A 72 -8.38 -6.41 9.98
N TYR A 73 -7.89 -5.98 8.83
CA TYR A 73 -7.82 -6.80 7.63
C TYR A 73 -6.36 -6.98 7.22
N GLU A 74 -6.00 -8.20 6.92
CA GLU A 74 -4.65 -8.53 6.51
C GLU A 74 -4.44 -8.14 5.04
N LEU A 75 -3.34 -7.44 4.76
CA LEU A 75 -2.93 -7.02 3.42
C LEU A 75 -1.62 -7.68 3.01
N LYS A 76 -1.58 -8.07 1.73
CA LYS A 76 -0.41 -8.60 1.03
C LYS A 76 0.11 -7.59 0.03
N TYR A 77 1.41 -7.61 -0.17
CA TYR A 77 2.09 -6.83 -1.19
C TYR A 77 3.09 -7.73 -1.90
N ASP A 78 3.23 -7.53 -3.20
CA ASP A 78 4.23 -8.23 -4.01
C ASP A 78 5.21 -7.18 -4.55
N LEU A 79 6.26 -6.94 -3.78
CA LEU A 79 7.28 -5.93 -4.06
C LEU A 79 8.67 -6.56 -3.98
N SER A 80 9.46 -6.36 -5.03
CA SER A 80 10.90 -6.62 -5.01
C SER A 80 11.62 -5.64 -4.08
N GLN A 81 12.83 -5.99 -3.63
CA GLN A 81 13.64 -5.15 -2.73
C GLN A 81 13.77 -3.72 -3.26
N ARG A 82 14.10 -3.55 -4.54
CA ARG A 82 14.21 -2.24 -5.19
C ARG A 82 12.91 -1.42 -5.13
N GLN A 83 11.77 -2.07 -5.26
CA GLN A 83 10.46 -1.39 -5.20
C GLN A 83 10.11 -0.96 -3.79
N LYS A 84 10.56 -1.71 -2.77
CA LYS A 84 10.41 -1.32 -1.36
C LYS A 84 11.16 -0.04 -1.07
N ASP A 85 12.43 0.03 -1.49
CA ASP A 85 13.28 1.21 -1.29
C ASP A 85 12.65 2.45 -1.96
N ILE A 86 12.17 2.30 -3.20
CA ILE A 86 11.47 3.38 -3.92
C ILE A 86 10.23 3.89 -3.17
N ILE A 87 9.43 3.01 -2.58
CA ILE A 87 8.21 3.41 -1.84
C ILE A 87 8.55 4.01 -0.48
N VAL A 88 9.55 3.46 0.21
CA VAL A 88 10.01 3.94 1.52
C VAL A 88 10.49 5.40 1.43
N ASP A 89 11.12 5.76 0.31
CA ASP A 89 11.58 7.13 0.06
C ASP A 89 10.45 8.04 -0.47
N GLY A 90 9.23 7.51 -0.63
CA GLY A 90 8.04 8.27 -1.06
C GLY A 90 7.90 8.41 -2.57
N GLY A 91 8.53 7.53 -3.34
CA GLY A 91 8.46 7.46 -4.79
C GLY A 91 9.82 7.56 -5.47
N LEU A 92 9.86 7.18 -6.76
CA LEU A 92 11.10 7.08 -7.54
C LEU A 92 11.87 8.40 -7.60
N LEU A 93 11.14 9.53 -7.65
CA LEU A 93 11.74 10.86 -7.70
C LEU A 93 12.53 11.24 -6.43
N ASN A 94 12.09 10.77 -5.25
CA ASN A 94 12.81 10.99 -4.01
C ASN A 94 13.99 10.03 -3.87
N TYR A 95 13.78 8.74 -4.19
CA TYR A 95 14.85 7.73 -4.22
C TYR A 95 16.03 8.15 -5.12
N THR A 96 15.72 8.75 -6.28
CA THR A 96 16.76 9.23 -7.22
C THR A 96 17.43 10.52 -6.74
N LYS A 97 16.79 11.31 -5.87
CA LYS A 97 17.39 12.52 -5.29
C LYS A 97 18.32 12.22 -4.11
N GLU A 98 18.06 11.17 -3.33
CA GLU A 98 18.93 10.75 -2.21
C GLU A 98 20.19 9.99 -2.67
N ASN A 99 20.22 9.47 -3.90
CA ASN A 99 21.35 8.72 -4.47
C ASN A 99 22.18 9.51 -5.52
N ILE A 100 22.13 10.86 -5.49
CA ILE A 100 23.01 11.74 -6.31
C ILE A 100 23.99 12.47 -5.40
#